data_AF-A0A1A6HQF0-F1
#
_entry.id   AF-A0A1A6HQF0-F1
#
_cell.length_a   1.000
_cell.length_b   1.000
_cell.length_c   1.000
_cell.angle_alpha   90.00
_cell.angle_beta   90.00
_cell.angle_gamma   90.00
#
_symmetry.space_group_name_H-M   'P 1'
#
loop_
_entity.id
_entity.type
_entity.pdbx_description
1 polymer ?
#
loop_
_entity_poly.entity_id
_entity_poly.type
_entity_poly.pdbx_seq_one_letter_code
_entity_poly.pdbx_strand_id
1 'polypeptide(L)'
;MQSAAVKTVGVPFPKNFLQICKKILCRLFRVFVHVYIHHFDRVIVMGAEAHVNTCYKHFYYFVTEMNLIDRKELEPLVSVSAVYRYTL
;
A
#
# COMPACT_ATOMS: atom_id res chain seq x y z
N MET A 1 -16.51 29.86 -0.88
CA MET A 1 -15.06 29.66 -1.14
C MET A 1 -14.50 28.94 0.08
N GLN A 2 -14.35 27.62 0.03
CA GLN A 2 -13.78 26.86 1.16
C GLN A 2 -12.26 27.06 1.15
N SER A 3 -11.73 27.72 2.19
CA SER A 3 -10.29 27.93 2.34
C SER A 3 -9.58 26.59 2.39
N ALA A 4 -8.66 26.38 1.46
CA ALA A 4 -7.67 25.32 1.54
C ALA A 4 -6.94 25.46 2.88
N ALA A 5 -7.04 24.43 3.73
CA ALA A 5 -6.35 24.40 5.00
C ALA A 5 -4.84 24.43 4.74
N VAL A 6 -4.22 25.59 4.92
CA VAL A 6 -2.77 25.71 5.08
C VAL A 6 -2.41 24.82 6.26
N LYS A 7 -1.56 23.81 6.05
CA LYS A 7 -0.97 23.04 7.15
C LYS A 7 -0.09 23.98 7.96
N THR A 8 -0.62 24.52 9.05
CA THR A 8 0.11 25.37 9.96
C THR A 8 0.98 24.52 10.88
N VAL A 9 2.27 24.83 10.92
CA VAL A 9 3.22 24.21 11.86
C VAL A 9 2.73 24.49 13.28
N GLY A 10 2.67 23.44 14.13
CA GLY A 10 2.24 23.54 15.52
C GLY A 10 0.78 23.15 15.79
N VAL A 11 -0.04 22.90 14.76
CA VAL A 11 -1.37 22.32 14.96
C VAL A 11 -1.27 20.79 15.11
N PRO A 12 -1.69 20.20 16.25
CA PRO A 12 -1.64 18.76 16.43
C PRO A 12 -2.60 18.05 15.47
N PHE A 13 -2.25 16.82 15.08
CA PHE A 13 -3.14 15.98 14.29
C PHE A 13 -4.46 15.70 15.04
N PRO A 14 -5.57 15.52 14.30
CA PRO A 14 -6.84 15.16 14.92
C PRO A 14 -6.75 13.80 15.61
N LYS A 15 -7.55 13.59 16.67
CA LYS A 15 -7.51 12.36 17.50
C LYS A 15 -7.71 11.06 16.70
N ASN A 16 -8.40 11.14 15.57
CA ASN A 16 -8.66 10.00 14.68
C ASN A 16 -7.64 9.88 13.53
N PHE A 17 -6.53 10.62 13.54
CA PHE A 17 -5.54 10.62 12.47
C PHE A 17 -5.05 9.21 12.13
N LEU A 18 -4.62 8.44 13.13
CA LEU A 18 -4.18 7.06 12.91
C LEU A 18 -5.29 6.19 12.30
N GLN A 19 -6.55 6.35 12.74
CA GLN A 19 -7.68 5.62 12.17
C GLN A 19 -7.90 5.96 10.69
N ILE A 20 -7.71 7.23 10.31
CA ILE A 20 -7.76 7.69 8.91
C ILE A 20 -6.60 7.07 8.12
N CYS A 21 -5.38 7.12 8.65
CA CYS A 21 -4.21 6.49 8.02
C CYS A 21 -4.43 4.99 7.76
N LYS A 22 -4.92 4.24 8.76
CA LYS A 22 -5.26 2.81 8.59
C LYS A 22 -6.24 2.59 7.44
N LYS A 23 -7.32 3.39 7.39
CA LYS A 23 -8.32 3.31 6.30
C LYS A 23 -7.73 3.61 4.92
N ILE A 24 -6.85 4.61 4.82
CA ILE A 24 -6.16 4.96 3.56
C ILE A 24 -5.27 3.79 3.12
N LEU A 25 -4.46 3.25 4.04
CA LEU A 25 -3.50 2.20 3.73
C LEU A 25 -4.20 0.87 3.38
N CYS A 26 -5.28 0.49 4.08
CA CYS A 26 -6.10 -0.67 3.69
C CYS A 26 -6.69 -0.51 2.27
N ARG A 27 -7.12 0.70 1.89
CA ARG A 27 -7.60 0.96 0.52
C ARG A 27 -6.47 0.86 -0.50
N LEU A 28 -5.28 1.39 -0.18
CA LEU A 28 -4.10 1.29 -1.04
C LEU A 28 -3.66 -0.17 -1.22
N PHE A 29 -3.73 -0.99 -0.18
CA PHE A 29 -3.47 -2.43 -0.27
C PHE A 29 -4.39 -3.11 -1.30
N ARG A 30 -5.69 -2.77 -1.33
CA ARG A 30 -6.62 -3.30 -2.34
C ARG A 30 -6.23 -2.93 -3.77
N VAL A 31 -5.62 -1.77 -3.97
CA VAL A 31 -5.09 -1.37 -5.28
C VAL A 31 -3.91 -2.25 -5.67
N PHE A 32 -2.98 -2.53 -4.75
CA PHE A 32 -1.90 -3.49 -5.00
C PHE A 32 -2.46 -4.87 -5.38
N VAL A 33 -3.42 -5.39 -4.62
CA VAL A 33 -4.08 -6.68 -4.92
C VAL A 33 -4.62 -6.67 -6.35
N HIS A 34 -5.36 -5.63 -6.71
CA HIS A 34 -5.95 -5.51 -8.04
C HIS A 34 -4.90 -5.45 -9.15
N VAL A 35 -3.82 -4.70 -8.96
CA VAL A 35 -2.71 -4.61 -9.93
C VAL A 35 -2.03 -5.96 -10.11
N TYR A 36 -1.71 -6.66 -9.02
CA TYR A 36 -1.04 -7.97 -9.06
C TYR A 36 -1.91 -9.07 -9.67
N ILE A 37 -3.23 -9.08 -9.40
CA ILE A 37 -4.11 -10.15 -9.89
C ILE A 37 -4.57 -9.89 -11.34
N HIS A 38 -4.91 -8.65 -11.69
CA HIS A 38 -5.61 -8.37 -12.95
C HIS A 38 -4.78 -7.62 -13.99
N HIS A 39 -3.67 -6.99 -13.59
CA HIS A 39 -2.91 -6.10 -14.47
C HIS A 39 -1.41 -6.40 -14.52
N PHE A 40 -0.95 -7.46 -13.85
CA PHE A 40 0.48 -7.74 -13.74
C PHE A 40 1.12 -8.07 -15.09
N ASP A 41 0.41 -8.77 -15.98
CA ASP A 41 0.89 -9.03 -17.35
C ASP A 41 1.22 -7.72 -18.10
N ARG A 42 0.39 -6.68 -17.94
CA ARG A 42 0.66 -5.36 -18.53
C ARG A 42 1.84 -4.68 -17.87
N VAL A 43 2.01 -4.83 -16.56
CA VAL A 43 3.17 -4.32 -15.82
C VAL A 43 4.47 -4.93 -16.33
N ILE A 44 4.48 -6.25 -16.60
CA ILE A 44 5.62 -6.97 -17.18
C ILE A 44 5.91 -6.48 -18.60
N VAL A 45 4.89 -6.33 -19.46
CA VAL A 45 5.06 -5.83 -20.84
C VAL A 45 5.70 -4.44 -20.86
N MET A 46 5.45 -3.62 -19.84
CA MET A 46 6.06 -2.30 -19.67
C MET A 46 7.46 -2.33 -19.02
N GLY A 47 7.96 -3.49 -18.57
CA GLY A 47 9.21 -3.60 -17.81
C GLY A 47 9.18 -2.91 -16.45
N ALA A 48 7.99 -2.78 -15.85
CA ALA A 48 7.78 -2.02 -14.62
C ALA A 48 7.62 -2.89 -13.36
N GLU A 49 7.79 -4.20 -13.48
CA GLU A 49 7.59 -5.18 -12.41
C GLU A 49 8.52 -4.93 -11.21
N ALA A 50 9.79 -4.59 -11.45
CA ALA A 50 10.74 -4.28 -10.38
C ALA A 50 10.29 -3.06 -9.55
N HIS A 51 9.70 -2.06 -10.19
CA HIS A 51 9.18 -0.86 -9.53
C HIS A 51 7.96 -1.19 -8.67
N VAL A 52 6.99 -1.94 -9.21
CA VAL A 52 5.78 -2.34 -8.48
C VAL A 52 6.14 -3.23 -7.29
N ASN A 53 7.05 -4.18 -7.48
CA ASN A 53 7.55 -5.08 -6.43
C ASN A 53 8.27 -4.34 -5.31
N THR A 54 9.15 -3.39 -5.66
CA THR A 54 9.85 -2.57 -4.67
C THR A 54 8.89 -1.69 -3.89
N CYS A 55 7.95 -1.05 -4.58
CA CYS A 55 6.92 -0.21 -3.97
C CYS A 55 6.04 -1.01 -3.00
N TYR A 56 5.56 -2.18 -3.41
CA TYR A 56 4.79 -3.07 -2.55
C TYR A 56 5.59 -3.57 -1.35
N LYS A 57 6.86 -3.94 -1.55
CA LYS A 57 7.75 -4.39 -0.46
C LYS A 57 7.91 -3.30 0.60
N HIS A 58 8.15 -2.06 0.18
CA HIS A 58 8.26 -0.93 1.11
C HIS A 58 6.94 -0.67 1.84
N PHE A 59 5.82 -0.67 1.11
CA PHE A 59 4.48 -0.56 1.70
C PHE A 59 4.25 -1.64 2.77
N TYR A 60 4.53 -2.91 2.44
CA TYR A 60 4.35 -4.05 3.34
C TYR A 60 5.11 -3.84 4.65
N TYR A 61 6.42 -3.57 4.59
CA TYR A 61 7.22 -3.36 5.80
C TYR A 61 6.72 -2.18 6.62
N PHE A 62 6.37 -1.07 5.97
CA PHE A 62 5.87 0.12 6.66
C PHE A 62 4.56 -0.16 7.42
N VAL A 63 3.58 -0.78 6.77
CA VAL A 63 2.29 -1.04 7.40
C VAL A 63 2.37 -2.10 8.50
N THR A 64 3.29 -3.07 8.38
CA THR A 64 3.51 -4.09 9.41
C THR A 64 4.26 -3.53 10.62
N GLU A 65 5.32 -2.75 10.40
CA GLU A 65 6.14 -2.17 11.48
C GLU A 65 5.32 -1.20 12.33
N MET A 66 4.50 -0.38 11.68
CA MET A 66 3.65 0.62 12.34
C MET A 66 2.29 0.05 12.80
N ASN A 67 2.05 -1.25 12.64
CA ASN A 67 0.81 -1.95 12.98
C ASN A 67 -0.45 -1.24 12.41
N LEU A 68 -0.38 -0.85 11.14
CA LEU A 68 -1.42 -0.07 10.45
C LEU A 68 -2.44 -0.95 9.72
N ILE A 69 -2.08 -2.19 9.39
CA ILE A 69 -2.95 -3.19 8.78
C ILE A 69 -2.74 -4.52 9.51
N ASP A 70 -3.82 -5.25 9.78
CA ASP A 70 -3.74 -6.59 10.37
C ASP A 70 -3.03 -7.54 9.38
N ARG A 71 -2.12 -8.38 9.88
CA ARG A 71 -1.40 -9.36 9.06
C ARG A 71 -2.36 -10.28 8.30
N LYS A 72 -3.52 -10.60 8.87
CA LYS A 72 -4.56 -11.41 8.21
C LYS A 72 -5.09 -10.76 6.93
N GLU A 73 -5.21 -9.43 6.91
CA GLU A 73 -5.65 -8.71 5.71
C GLU A 73 -4.57 -8.70 4.60
N LEU A 74 -3.30 -8.93 4.95
CA LEU A 74 -2.19 -8.93 4.00
C LEU A 74 -1.96 -10.30 3.34
N GLU A 75 -2.58 -11.37 3.85
CA GLU A 75 -2.45 -12.74 3.32
C GLU A 75 -2.64 -12.88 1.79
N PRO A 76 -3.60 -12.19 1.15
CA PRO A 76 -3.84 -12.34 -0.28
C PRO A 76 -2.63 -12.05 -1.18
N LEU A 77 -1.71 -11.18 -0.73
CA LEU A 77 -0.48 -10.88 -1.46
C LEU A 77 0.76 -11.55 -0.89
N VAL A 78 0.70 -12.14 0.32
CA VAL A 78 1.81 -12.97 0.83
C VAL A 78 1.96 -14.21 -0.05
N SER A 79 0.85 -14.84 -0.43
CA SER A 79 0.85 -15.99 -1.35
C SER A 79 1.27 -15.61 -2.77
N VAL A 80 0.72 -14.51 -3.30
CA VAL A 80 1.00 -14.05 -4.68
C VAL A 80 2.44 -13.53 -4.84
N SER A 81 2.93 -12.73 -3.89
CA SER A 81 4.33 -12.27 -3.93
C SER A 81 5.34 -13.41 -3.74
N ALA A 82 4.97 -14.49 -3.05
CA ALA A 82 5.79 -15.69 -2.98
C ALA A 82 5.78 -16.46 -4.32
N VAL A 83 4.65 -16.54 -5.02
CA VAL A 83 4.56 -17.21 -6.33
C VAL A 83 5.37 -16.47 -7.40
N TYR A 84 5.29 -15.14 -7.47
CA TYR A 84 6.08 -14.34 -8.44
C TYR A 84 7.55 -14.10 -8.01
N ARG A 85 7.94 -14.49 -6.79
CA ARG A 85 9.34 -14.46 -6.33
C ARG A 85 10.19 -15.59 -6.92
N TYR A 86 9.58 -16.65 -7.47
CA TYR A 86 10.28 -17.80 -8.05
C TYR A 86 10.34 -17.82 -9.58
N THR A 87 9.96 -16.73 -10.26
CA THR A 87 10.00 -16.63 -11.73
C THR A 87 11.05 -15.64 -12.25
N LEU A 88 12.09 -15.37 -11.45
CA LEU A 88 13.36 -14.79 -11.88
C LEU A 88 14.49 -15.79 -11.66
#